data_AF-A0A0N5C660-F1
#
_entry.id   AF-A0A0N5C660-F1
#
_cell.length_a   1.000
_cell.length_b   1.000
_cell.length_c   1.000
_cell.angle_alpha   90.00
_cell.angle_beta   90.00
_cell.angle_gamma   90.00
#
_symmetry.space_group_name_H-M   'P 1'
#
loop_
_entity.id
_entity.type
_entity.pdbx_description
1 polymer ?
#
loop_
_entity_poly.entity_id
_entity_poly.type
_entity_poly.pdbx_seq_one_letter_code
_entity_poly.pdbx_strand_id
1 'polypeptide(L)'
;MIKNINVHEFIEPFRALRYIFNTTKIQCAYYLALNEYDNAITEINTAFDNFIDLMDSHKIINLEYFQIQSWYHELLEDKQRILDQAKAVSDKQYNEKSL
;
A
#
# COMPACT_ATOMS: atom_id res chain seq x y z
N MET A 1 -2.96 -28.60 28.45
CA MET A 1 -3.16 -27.17 28.78
C MET A 1 -3.02 -26.38 27.49
N ILE A 2 -4.14 -26.00 26.86
CA ILE A 2 -4.10 -25.09 25.72
C ILE A 2 -3.80 -23.72 26.33
N LYS A 3 -2.62 -23.16 26.04
CA LYS A 3 -2.33 -21.76 26.39
C LYS A 3 -3.38 -20.93 25.67
N ASN A 4 -4.18 -20.18 26.43
CA ASN A 4 -5.03 -19.13 25.88
C ASN A 4 -4.09 -18.11 25.25
N ILE A 5 -3.78 -18.32 23.98
CA ILE A 5 -3.11 -17.31 23.15
C ILE A 5 -4.11 -16.16 23.09
N ASN A 6 -3.69 -14.99 23.55
CA ASN A 6 -4.54 -13.84 23.75
C ASN A 6 -5.04 -13.36 22.38
N VAL A 7 -6.18 -13.87 21.93
CA VAL A 7 -6.73 -13.68 20.56
C VAL A 7 -6.87 -12.19 20.21
N HIS A 8 -7.01 -11.32 21.21
CA HIS A 8 -7.06 -9.86 21.04
C HIS A 8 -5.76 -9.25 20.51
N GLU A 9 -4.59 -9.76 20.89
CA GLU A 9 -3.30 -9.23 20.39
C GLU A 9 -3.08 -9.55 18.90
N PHE A 10 -3.73 -10.60 18.38
CA PHE A 10 -3.62 -11.04 16.99
C PHE A 10 -4.54 -10.27 16.04
N ILE A 11 -5.68 -9.81 16.56
CA ILE A 11 -6.69 -9.12 15.76
C ILE A 11 -6.26 -7.69 15.40
N GLU A 12 -5.51 -7.02 16.28
CA GLU A 12 -5.12 -5.61 16.11
C GLU A 12 -4.19 -5.37 14.90
N PRO A 13 -3.10 -6.13 14.69
CA PRO A 13 -2.20 -5.93 13.55
C PRO A 13 -2.87 -6.21 12.20
N PHE A 14 -3.67 -7.28 12.13
CA PHE A 14 -4.39 -7.61 10.89
C PHE A 14 -5.42 -6.52 10.53
N ARG A 15 -6.15 -5.99 11.53
CA ARG A 15 -7.07 -4.87 11.34
C ARG A 15 -6.34 -3.60 10.90
N ALA A 16 -5.19 -3.31 11.51
CA ALA A 16 -4.36 -2.15 11.13
C ALA A 16 -3.88 -2.27 9.69
N LEU A 17 -3.32 -3.42 9.29
CA LEU A 17 -2.86 -3.67 7.92
C LEU A 17 -4.01 -3.57 6.91
N ARG A 18 -5.19 -4.11 7.24
CA ARG A 18 -6.40 -3.96 6.41
C ARG A 18 -6.81 -2.50 6.26
N TYR A 19 -6.73 -1.72 7.33
CA TYR A 19 -7.09 -0.31 7.30
C TYR A 19 -6.11 0.50 6.43
N ILE A 20 -4.80 0.28 6.61
CA ILE A 20 -3.75 0.89 5.79
C ILE A 20 -3.99 0.57 4.32
N PHE A 21 -4.17 -0.71 3.99
CA PHE A 21 -4.44 -1.16 2.63
C PHE A 21 -5.63 -0.42 1.99
N ASN A 22 -6.81 -0.46 2.61
CA ASN A 22 -8.00 0.16 2.02
C ASN A 22 -7.89 1.67 1.88
N THR A 23 -7.34 2.33 2.91
CA THR A 23 -7.23 3.80 2.94
C THR A 23 -6.25 4.29 1.87
N THR A 24 -5.10 3.61 1.75
CA THR A 24 -4.09 3.87 0.70
C THR A 24 -4.70 3.80 -0.70
N LYS A 25 -5.49 2.76 -0.99
CA LYS A 25 -6.14 2.62 -2.31
C LYS A 25 -7.04 3.80 -2.63
N ILE A 26 -7.83 4.26 -1.65
CA ILE A 26 -8.74 5.38 -1.82
C ILE A 26 -7.97 6.68 -2.05
N GLN A 27 -6.95 6.96 -1.22
CA GLN A 27 -6.15 8.19 -1.33
C GLN A 27 -5.35 8.23 -2.63
N CYS A 28 -4.72 7.12 -3.02
CA CYS A 28 -4.00 7.04 -4.30
C CYS A 28 -4.95 7.27 -5.47
N ALA A 29 -6.13 6.66 -5.47
CA ALA A 29 -7.14 6.90 -6.52
C ALA A 29 -7.58 8.36 -6.56
N TYR A 30 -7.75 9.00 -5.40
CA TYR A 30 -8.08 10.42 -5.30
C TYR A 30 -6.98 11.31 -5.89
N TYR A 31 -5.72 11.12 -5.49
CA TYR A 31 -4.59 11.89 -6.02
C TYR A 31 -4.39 11.68 -7.52
N LEU A 32 -4.52 10.45 -8.01
CA LEU A 32 -4.46 10.16 -9.45
C LEU A 32 -5.56 10.89 -10.22
N ALA A 33 -6.79 10.97 -9.70
CA ALA A 33 -7.88 11.69 -10.34
C ALA A 33 -7.62 13.22 -10.45
N LEU A 34 -6.80 13.77 -9.54
CA LEU A 34 -6.37 15.15 -9.55
C LEU A 34 -5.07 15.39 -10.33
N ASN A 35 -4.48 14.35 -10.93
CA ASN A 35 -3.13 14.37 -11.53
C ASN A 35 -2.02 14.75 -10.53
N GLU A 36 -2.24 14.55 -9.24
CA GLU A 36 -1.28 14.80 -8.16
C GLU A 36 -0.38 13.57 -7.95
N TYR A 37 0.41 13.22 -8.96
CA TYR A 37 1.21 12.00 -8.96
C TYR A 37 2.24 11.93 -7.83
N ASP A 38 2.89 13.05 -7.48
CA ASP A 38 3.85 13.09 -6.38
C ASP A 38 3.20 12.78 -5.03
N ASN A 39 1.95 13.23 -4.82
CA ASN A 39 1.18 12.93 -3.63
C ASN A 39 0.78 11.46 -3.60
N ALA A 40 0.33 10.90 -4.72
CA ALA A 40 0.02 9.47 -4.84
C ALA A 40 1.25 8.58 -4.56
N ILE A 41 2.42 8.96 -5.07
CA ILE A 41 3.69 8.26 -4.84
C ILE A 41 4.08 8.33 -3.36
N THR A 42 3.95 9.50 -2.74
CA THR A 42 4.26 9.70 -1.32
C THR A 42 3.35 8.86 -0.43
N GLU A 43 2.05 8.85 -0.72
CA GLU A 43 1.05 8.06 0.01
C GLU A 43 1.37 6.57 -0.06
N ILE A 44 1.56 6.02 -1.27
CA ILE A 44 1.81 4.58 -1.42
C ILE A 44 3.13 4.15 -0.81
N ASN A 45 4.17 4.99 -0.85
CA ASN A 45 5.44 4.70 -0.18
C ASN A 45 5.29 4.69 1.35
N THR A 46 4.56 5.67 1.90
CA THR A 46 4.27 5.72 3.35
C THR A 46 3.49 4.49 3.79
N ALA A 47 2.53 4.04 2.98
CA ALA A 47 1.78 2.82 3.24
C ALA A 47 2.70 1.59 3.26
N PHE A 48 3.65 1.48 2.33
CA PHE A 48 4.63 0.40 2.30
C PHE A 48 5.48 0.32 3.55
N ASP A 49 6.03 1.46 3.98
CA ASP A 49 6.88 1.52 5.18
C ASP A 49 6.09 1.03 6.41
N ASN A 50 4.88 1.55 6.60
CA ASN A 50 3.99 1.11 7.70
C ASN A 50 3.61 -0.38 7.60
N PHE A 51 3.38 -0.88 6.39
CA PHE A 51 3.00 -2.27 6.16
C PHE A 51 4.13 -3.23 6.51
N ILE A 52 5.37 -2.90 6.12
CA ILE A 52 6.57 -3.67 6.43
C ILE A 52 6.83 -3.68 7.94
N ASP A 53 6.78 -2.51 8.59
CA ASP A 53 7.00 -2.40 10.04
C ASP A 53 5.98 -3.23 10.85
N LEU A 54 4.71 -3.19 10.46
CA LEU A 54 3.64 -3.96 11.10
C LEU A 54 3.76 -5.46 10.83
N MET A 55 4.16 -5.86 9.63
CA MET A 55 4.44 -7.26 9.30
C MET A 55 5.64 -7.80 10.09
N ASP A 56 6.72 -7.02 10.18
CA ASP A 56 7.96 -7.44 10.85
C ASP A 56 7.78 -7.57 12.36
N SER A 57 6.94 -6.73 12.95
CA SER A 57 6.57 -6.81 14.37
C SER A 57 5.64 -7.98 14.72
N HIS A 58 4.97 -8.60 13.73
CA HIS A 58 3.95 -9.64 13.94
C HIS A 58 4.15 -10.87 13.03
N LYS A 59 5.35 -11.45 13.06
CA LYS A 59 5.70 -12.66 12.27
C LYS A 59 5.05 -13.93 12.81
N ILE A 60 3.80 -14.16 12.44
CA ILE A 60 3.10 -15.41 12.71
C ILE A 60 2.47 -15.94 11.43
N ILE A 61 2.89 -17.13 11.02
CA ILE A 61 2.43 -17.76 9.78
C ILE A 61 1.09 -18.45 10.06
N ASN A 62 0.00 -17.82 9.62
CA ASN A 62 -1.37 -18.34 9.69
C ASN A 62 -2.16 -18.00 8.40
N LEU A 63 -3.47 -18.26 8.37
CA LEU A 63 -4.31 -17.90 7.21
C LEU A 63 -4.33 -16.38 6.93
N GLU A 64 -4.30 -15.56 7.98
CA GLU A 64 -4.29 -14.10 7.88
C GLU A 64 -2.97 -13.60 7.26
N TYR A 65 -1.85 -14.27 7.52
CA TYR A 65 -0.57 -13.98 6.89
C TYR A 65 -0.63 -14.07 5.36
N PHE A 66 -1.29 -15.09 4.80
CA PHE A 66 -1.44 -15.18 3.34
C PHE A 66 -2.30 -14.05 2.76
N GLN A 67 -3.32 -13.61 3.51
CA GLN A 67 -4.13 -12.47 3.10
C GLN A 67 -3.34 -11.15 3.16
N ILE A 68 -2.53 -10.96 4.20
CA ILE A 68 -1.60 -9.82 4.31
C ILE A 68 -0.62 -9.81 3.13
N GLN A 69 -0.02 -10.95 2.78
CA GLN A 69 0.86 -11.08 1.62
C GLN A 69 0.17 -10.73 0.30
N SER A 70 -1.10 -11.12 0.17
CA SER A 70 -1.92 -10.73 -1.00
C SER A 70 -2.11 -9.22 -1.09
N TRP A 71 -2.43 -8.54 0.02
CA TRP A 71 -2.57 -7.09 0.06
C TRP A 71 -1.26 -6.36 -0.25
N TYR A 72 -0.15 -6.88 0.29
CA TYR A 72 1.19 -6.35 0.00
C TYR A 72 1.51 -6.43 -1.49
N HIS A 73 1.23 -7.57 -2.13
CA HIS A 73 1.45 -7.74 -3.56
C HIS A 73 0.57 -6.79 -4.40
N GLU A 74 -0.69 -6.63 -4.03
CA GLU A 74 -1.60 -5.71 -4.71
C GLU A 74 -1.12 -4.24 -4.59
N LEU A 75 -0.62 -3.82 -3.42
CA LEU A 75 0.00 -2.51 -3.27
C LEU A 75 1.24 -2.34 -4.15
N LEU A 76 1.99 -3.42 -4.44
CA LEU A 76 3.18 -3.34 -5.28
C LEU A 76 2.79 -3.08 -6.74
N GLU A 77 1.75 -3.77 -7.21
CA GLU A 77 1.18 -3.56 -8.53
C GLU A 77 0.61 -2.14 -8.67
N ASP A 78 -0.11 -1.65 -7.65
CA ASP A 78 -0.65 -0.30 -7.64
C ASP A 78 0.47 0.75 -7.67
N LYS A 79 1.56 0.55 -6.91
CA LYS A 79 2.74 1.42 -6.95
C LYS A 79 3.38 1.47 -8.33
N GLN A 80 3.58 0.31 -8.96
CA GLN A 80 4.14 0.28 -10.31
C GLN A 80 3.24 1.04 -11.29
N ARG A 81 1.92 0.84 -11.21
CA ARG A 81 0.95 1.53 -12.05
C ARG A 81 1.00 3.06 -11.89
N ILE A 82 1.09 3.54 -10.64
CA ILE A 82 1.22 4.99 -10.34
C ILE A 82 2.49 5.55 -10.98
N LEU A 83 3.63 4.86 -10.83
CA LEU A 83 4.91 5.28 -11.39
C LEU A 83 4.88 5.32 -12.93
N ASP A 84 4.27 4.32 -13.56
CA ASP A 84 4.13 4.26 -15.02
C ASP A 84 3.27 5.42 -15.54
N GLN A 85 2.17 5.75 -14.85
CA GLN A 85 1.33 6.88 -15.20
C GLN A 85 2.05 8.22 -15.02
N ALA A 86 2.76 8.41 -13.90
CA ALA A 86 3.54 9.61 -13.64
C ALA A 86 4.59 9.86 -14.73
N LYS A 87 5.30 8.79 -15.13
CA LYS A 87 6.28 8.84 -16.22
C LYS A 87 5.62 9.21 -17.55
N ALA A 88 4.51 8.58 -17.90
CA ALA A 88 3.81 8.87 -19.15
C ALA A 88 3.33 10.33 -19.25
N VAL A 89 2.94 10.95 -18.13
CA VAL A 89 2.57 12.37 -18.08
C VAL A 89 3.81 13.27 -18.25
N SER A 90 4.91 12.95 -17.57
CA SER A 90 6.18 13.68 -17.71
C SER A 90 6.67 13.66 -19.16
N ASP A 91 6.66 12.49 -19.81
CA ASP A 91 7.11 12.33 -21.19
C ASP A 91 6.25 13.14 -22.18
N LYS A 92 4.93 13.21 -21.95
CA LYS A 92 4.02 14.05 -22.75
C LYS A 92 4.32 15.54 -22.59
N GLN A 93 4.48 16.01 -21.35
CA GLN A 93 4.77 17.43 -21.08
C GLN A 93 6.11 17.88 -21.68
N TYR A 94 7.12 16.99 -21.72
CA TYR A 94 8.40 17.28 -22.35
C TYR A 94 8.28 17.45 -23.88
N ASN A 95 7.51 16.57 -24.52
CA ASN A 95 7.30 16.62 -25.97
C ASN A 95 6.48 17.85 -26.40
N GLU A 96 5.50 18.28 -25.60
CA GLU A 96 4.71 19.49 -25.87
C GLU A 96 5.52 20.79 -25.72
N LYS A 97 6.53 20.81 -24.85
CA LYS A 97 7.43 21.97 -24.65
C LYS A 97 8.53 22.10 -25.71
N SER A 98 8.75 21.06 -26.52
CA SER A 98 9.84 20.99 -27.50
C SER A 98 9.38 21.33 -28.94
N LEU A 99 8.10 21.69 -29.12
CA LEU A 99 7.46 22.13 -30.36
C LEU A 99 7.20 23.65 -30.32
#